data_AF-H1V2M3-F1
#
_entry.id   AF-H1V2M3-F1
#
_cell.length_a   1.000
_cell.length_b   1.000
_cell.length_c   1.000
_cell.angle_alpha   90.00
_cell.angle_beta   90.00
_cell.angle_gamma   90.00
#
_symmetry.space_group_name_H-M   'P 1'
#
loop_
_entity.id
_entity.type
_entity.pdbx_description
1 polymer ?
#
loop_
_entity_poly.entity_id
_entity_poly.type
_entity_poly.pdbx_seq_one_letter_code
_entity_poly.pdbx_strand_id
1 'polypeptide(L)'
;MEYVPNGDLQKYLANPIPEDEAKVIACQLAEGLRHMHHNGFTHRDLKPGNILVVLEGPQWLVQISDFGISKRLRPDMAQQTLGTMRRGTMGFIAPEMLGFVLERDYPHAVDIWSLGAVVFRMLTKEVFLPDLTQLQKYAAKEHPFPDHRLEALKVTMSLRELLRRLLAPSPKDRPSASEILEDAWLKDISSIKG
;
A
#
# COMPACT_ATOMS: atom_id res chain seq x y z
N MET A 1 23.54 1.94 -5.47
CA MET A 1 22.69 1.07 -4.63
C MET A 1 23.55 -0.10 -4.21
N GLU A 2 23.52 -0.43 -2.93
CA GLU A 2 24.10 -1.67 -2.41
C GLU A 2 23.37 -2.85 -3.06
N TYR A 3 24.09 -3.91 -3.42
CA TYR A 3 23.49 -5.09 -4.01
C TYR A 3 22.60 -5.77 -2.97
N VAL A 4 21.30 -5.92 -3.26
CA VAL A 4 20.36 -6.61 -2.38
C VAL A 4 20.18 -8.05 -2.89
N PRO A 5 20.82 -9.06 -2.24
CA PRO A 5 20.94 -10.41 -2.78
C PRO A 5 19.60 -11.15 -2.92
N ASN A 6 18.63 -10.83 -2.07
CA ASN A 6 17.36 -11.55 -2.04
C ASN A 6 16.36 -11.01 -3.09
N GLY A 7 16.68 -9.89 -3.75
CA GLY A 7 15.81 -9.24 -4.72
C GLY A 7 14.63 -8.54 -4.04
N ASP A 8 13.43 -8.76 -4.56
CA ASP A 8 12.23 -8.00 -4.20
C ASP A 8 11.08 -8.90 -3.69
N LEU A 9 10.11 -8.25 -3.04
CA LEU A 9 9.01 -8.92 -2.36
C LEU A 9 8.13 -9.74 -3.31
N GLN A 10 8.07 -9.42 -4.61
CA GLN A 10 7.26 -10.18 -5.59
C GLN A 10 7.63 -11.67 -5.59
N LYS A 11 8.91 -12.00 -5.40
CA LYS A 11 9.42 -13.38 -5.40
C LYS A 11 8.81 -14.23 -4.29
N TYR A 12 8.38 -13.60 -3.20
CA TYR A 12 7.89 -14.27 -1.99
C TYR A 12 6.37 -14.42 -1.96
N LEU A 13 5.66 -13.86 -2.94
CA LEU A 13 4.18 -13.86 -2.99
C LEU A 13 3.57 -15.07 -3.72
N ALA A 14 4.37 -16.12 -3.97
CA ALA A 14 3.85 -17.40 -4.46
C ALA A 14 3.03 -18.13 -3.37
N ASN A 15 3.38 -17.91 -2.11
CA ASN A 15 2.68 -18.39 -0.93
C ASN A 15 2.14 -17.20 -0.12
N PRO A 16 1.06 -17.37 0.66
CA PRO A 16 0.61 -16.33 1.59
C PRO A 16 1.70 -16.05 2.64
N ILE A 17 1.94 -14.78 2.92
CA ILE A 17 2.75 -14.35 4.06
C ILE A 17 1.82 -14.29 5.29
N PRO A 18 2.18 -14.94 6.42
CA PRO A 18 1.39 -14.88 7.65
C PRO A 18 1.14 -13.45 8.11
N GLU A 19 0.02 -13.22 8.78
CA GLU A 19 -0.38 -11.87 9.21
C GLU A 19 0.69 -11.17 10.08
N ASP A 20 1.32 -11.91 11.00
CA ASP A 20 2.37 -11.35 11.87
C ASP A 20 3.62 -10.91 11.10
N GLU A 21 3.98 -11.64 10.05
CA GLU A 21 5.09 -11.28 9.15
C GLU A 21 4.69 -10.11 8.24
N ALA A 22 3.46 -10.12 7.72
CA ALA A 22 2.90 -9.02 6.93
C ALA A 22 2.84 -7.72 7.75
N LYS A 23 2.62 -7.81 9.07
CA LYS A 23 2.67 -6.68 10.01
C LYS A 23 4.07 -6.06 10.09
N VAL A 24 5.11 -6.89 10.19
CA VAL A 24 6.52 -6.44 10.20
C VAL A 24 6.87 -5.69 8.91
N ILE A 25 6.46 -6.21 7.77
CA ILE A 25 6.67 -5.58 6.46
C ILE A 25 5.87 -4.27 6.37
N ALA A 26 4.58 -4.28 6.71
CA ALA A 26 3.71 -3.11 6.62
C ALA A 26 4.20 -1.95 7.50
N CYS A 27 4.72 -2.24 8.69
CA CYS A 27 5.31 -1.24 9.58
C CYS A 27 6.48 -0.51 8.90
N GLN A 28 7.46 -1.26 8.36
CA GLN A 28 8.61 -0.68 7.67
C GLN A 28 8.23 0.13 6.43
N LEU A 29 7.24 -0.34 5.66
CA LEU A 29 6.72 0.39 4.51
C LEU A 29 6.04 1.69 4.94
N ALA A 30 5.24 1.67 6.01
CA ALA A 30 4.61 2.87 6.57
C ALA A 30 5.65 3.86 7.10
N GLU A 31 6.73 3.40 7.74
CA GLU A 31 7.85 4.26 8.15
C GLU A 31 8.54 4.92 6.95
N GLY A 32 8.84 4.14 5.91
CA GLY A 32 9.45 4.64 4.68
C GLY A 32 8.56 5.67 3.97
N LEU A 33 7.26 5.39 3.85
CA LEU A 33 6.28 6.32 3.29
C LEU A 33 6.15 7.58 4.14
N ARG A 34 6.08 7.46 5.47
CA ARG A 34 6.04 8.62 6.38
C ARG A 34 7.24 9.54 6.16
N HIS A 35 8.44 8.97 6.08
CA HIS A 35 9.65 9.74 5.82
C HIS A 35 9.58 10.46 4.46
N MET A 36 9.15 9.76 3.41
CA MET A 36 9.05 10.30 2.07
C MET A 36 8.01 11.43 1.97
N HIS A 37 6.82 11.19 2.50
CA HIS A 37 5.70 12.15 2.52
C HIS A 37 6.04 13.40 3.33
N HIS A 38 6.71 13.25 4.47
CA HIS A 38 7.19 14.39 5.28
C HIS A 38 8.19 15.27 4.52
N ASN A 39 8.98 14.69 3.63
CA ASN A 39 9.90 15.42 2.75
C ASN A 39 9.24 15.93 1.45
N GLY A 40 7.92 15.81 1.33
CA GLY A 40 7.14 16.28 0.18
C GLY A 40 7.28 15.41 -1.07
N PHE A 41 7.69 14.16 -0.94
CA PHE A 41 7.78 13.19 -2.04
C PHE A 41 6.62 12.20 -1.98
N THR A 42 6.11 11.78 -3.14
CA THR A 42 5.19 10.64 -3.29
C THR A 42 5.82 9.61 -4.20
N HIS A 43 5.75 8.34 -3.83
CA HIS A 43 6.38 7.24 -4.54
C HIS A 43 5.71 6.94 -5.90
N ARG A 44 4.38 6.78 -5.89
CA ARG A 44 3.46 6.56 -7.04
C ARG A 44 3.52 5.20 -7.74
N ASP A 45 4.52 4.36 -7.49
CA ASP A 45 4.56 2.98 -8.01
C ASP A 45 4.94 1.99 -6.91
N LEU A 46 4.40 2.16 -5.70
CA LEU A 46 4.67 1.19 -4.65
C LEU A 46 3.98 -0.12 -5.01
N LYS A 47 4.77 -1.19 -5.11
CA LYS A 47 4.32 -2.55 -5.48
C LYS A 47 5.36 -3.55 -4.98
N PRO A 48 5.05 -4.85 -4.92
CA PRO A 48 5.99 -5.86 -4.44
C PRO A 48 7.33 -5.84 -5.18
N GLY A 49 7.33 -5.62 -6.49
CA GLY A 49 8.54 -5.52 -7.31
C GLY A 49 9.46 -4.33 -6.98
N ASN A 50 8.94 -3.32 -6.27
CA ASN A 50 9.70 -2.13 -5.85
C ASN A 50 9.99 -2.14 -4.34
N ILE A 51 9.78 -3.28 -3.67
CA ILE A 51 10.10 -3.48 -2.25
C ILE A 51 11.23 -4.49 -2.18
N LEU A 52 12.45 -4.02 -1.93
CA LEU A 52 13.63 -4.87 -1.81
C LEU A 52 13.62 -5.62 -0.48
N VAL A 53 14.07 -6.87 -0.52
CA VAL A 53 14.16 -7.76 0.64
C VAL A 53 15.62 -7.84 1.06
N VAL A 54 15.94 -7.26 2.21
CA VAL A 54 17.30 -7.31 2.80
C VAL A 54 17.44 -8.56 3.67
N LEU A 55 16.41 -8.92 4.44
CA LEU A 55 16.31 -10.16 5.20
C LEU A 55 14.96 -10.81 4.92
N GLU A 56 14.97 -12.13 4.72
CA GLU A 56 13.76 -12.94 4.51
C GLU A 56 13.03 -13.22 5.84
N GLY A 57 11.82 -13.76 5.72
CA GLY A 57 10.99 -14.13 6.86
C GLY A 57 11.61 -15.20 7.77
N PRO A 58 11.25 -15.22 9.06
CA PRO A 58 10.22 -14.37 9.70
C PRO A 58 10.73 -12.99 10.16
N GLN A 59 12.02 -12.67 9.99
CA GLN A 59 12.65 -11.44 10.49
C GLN A 59 12.73 -10.33 9.44
N TRP A 60 11.74 -10.29 8.55
CA TRP A 60 11.73 -9.45 7.34
C TRP A 60 12.36 -8.07 7.55
N LEU A 61 13.35 -7.75 6.72
CA LEU A 61 13.89 -6.41 6.59
C LEU A 61 13.68 -5.98 5.15
N VAL A 62 12.90 -4.93 4.94
CA VAL A 62 12.49 -4.47 3.60
C VAL A 62 12.82 -3.00 3.38
N GLN A 63 13.03 -2.63 2.12
CA GLN A 63 13.29 -1.25 1.73
C GLN A 63 12.49 -0.87 0.49
N ILE A 64 11.88 0.32 0.51
CA ILE A 64 11.24 0.89 -0.67
C ILE A 64 12.34 1.28 -1.66
N SER A 65 12.13 0.96 -2.93
CA SER A 65 13.08 1.21 -4.02
C SER A 65 12.36 1.74 -5.26
N ASP A 66 13.14 2.07 -6.29
CA ASP A 66 12.68 2.62 -7.57
C ASP A 66 11.84 3.91 -7.44
N PHE A 67 12.55 4.98 -7.10
CA PHE A 67 12.02 6.34 -7.11
C PHE A 67 11.91 6.93 -8.52
N GLY A 68 12.01 6.13 -9.59
CA GLY A 68 12.05 6.59 -10.99
C GLY A 68 10.81 7.38 -11.44
N ILE A 69 9.70 7.25 -10.71
CA ILE A 69 8.50 8.09 -10.90
C ILE A 69 8.12 8.91 -9.66
N SER A 70 8.96 8.94 -8.64
CA SER A 70 8.74 9.79 -7.47
C SER A 70 8.81 11.25 -7.86
N LYS A 71 7.87 12.05 -7.35
CA LYS A 71 7.83 13.49 -7.62
C LYS A 71 7.76 14.27 -6.32
N ARG A 72 8.56 15.33 -6.26
CA ARG A 72 8.45 16.35 -5.23
C ARG A 72 7.20 17.18 -5.51
N LEU A 73 6.24 17.13 -4.59
CA LEU A 73 5.05 17.96 -4.64
C LEU A 73 5.39 19.29 -4.00
N ARG A 74 5.46 20.34 -4.82
CA ARG A 74 5.38 21.70 -4.30
C ARG A 74 3.90 22.06 -4.13
N PRO A 75 3.49 22.75 -3.05
CA PRO A 75 2.09 23.05 -2.75
C PRO A 75 1.33 23.74 -3.90
N ASP A 76 2.03 24.52 -4.71
CA ASP A 76 1.53 25.25 -5.88
C ASP A 76 1.32 24.37 -7.14
N MET A 77 1.90 23.17 -7.17
CA MET A 77 1.96 22.30 -8.36
C MET A 77 1.29 20.93 -8.17
N ALA A 78 0.74 20.65 -6.98
CA ALA A 78 0.15 19.34 -6.66
C ALA A 78 -0.98 18.95 -7.62
N GLN A 79 -1.85 19.90 -7.96
CA GLN A 79 -3.01 19.68 -8.84
C GLN A 79 -2.62 19.38 -10.30
N GLN A 80 -1.59 20.04 -10.83
CA GLN A 80 -1.08 19.82 -12.20
C GLN A 80 -0.32 18.48 -12.32
N THR A 81 0.30 18.04 -11.23
CA THR A 81 1.20 16.87 -11.23
C THR A 81 0.45 15.53 -11.14
N LEU A 82 -0.79 15.52 -10.65
CA LEU A 82 -1.66 14.34 -10.65
C LEU A 82 -2.33 14.12 -12.03
N GLY A 83 -2.70 15.20 -12.73
CA GLY A 83 -3.39 15.11 -14.03
C GLY A 83 -2.52 14.75 -15.25
N THR A 84 -1.20 14.88 -15.15
CA THR A 84 -0.30 14.82 -16.32
C THR A 84 0.31 13.44 -16.60
N MET A 85 0.14 12.43 -15.74
CA MET A 85 0.76 11.11 -15.96
C MET A 85 -0.08 9.99 -15.33
N ARG A 86 -0.81 9.24 -16.17
CA ARG A 86 -1.34 7.89 -15.84
C ARG A 86 -0.15 6.93 -15.66
N ARG A 87 0.51 6.97 -14.50
CA ARG A 87 1.65 6.10 -14.16
C ARG A 87 1.31 5.32 -12.89
N GLY A 88 1.68 4.05 -12.85
CA GLY A 88 1.41 3.10 -11.78
C GLY A 88 1.14 1.70 -12.35
N THR A 89 1.35 0.67 -11.53
CA THR A 89 1.15 -0.72 -11.94
C THR A 89 -0.30 -1.17 -11.68
N MET A 90 -0.93 -1.82 -12.66
CA MET A 90 -2.29 -2.37 -12.51
C MET A 90 -2.37 -3.27 -11.27
N GLY A 91 -3.44 -3.14 -10.49
CA GLY A 91 -3.59 -3.83 -9.20
C GLY A 91 -3.06 -3.08 -7.99
N PHE A 92 -2.18 -2.09 -8.19
CA PHE A 92 -1.63 -1.24 -7.12
C PHE A 92 -1.89 0.25 -7.33
N ILE A 93 -2.31 0.64 -8.52
CA ILE A 93 -2.67 2.02 -8.86
C ILE A 93 -3.99 2.44 -8.18
N ALA A 94 -3.98 3.62 -7.57
CA ALA A 94 -5.15 4.21 -6.92
C ALA A 94 -6.16 4.77 -7.94
N PRO A 95 -7.47 4.75 -7.65
CA PRO A 95 -8.51 5.17 -8.61
C PRO A 95 -8.41 6.64 -9.06
N GLU A 96 -7.96 7.54 -8.19
CA GLU A 96 -7.78 8.97 -8.49
C GLU A 96 -6.67 9.23 -9.53
N MET A 97 -5.67 8.34 -9.62
CA MET A 97 -4.60 8.44 -10.64
C MET A 97 -5.11 8.17 -12.05
N LEU A 98 -6.25 7.49 -12.18
CA LEU A 98 -6.92 7.20 -13.43
C LEU A 98 -8.10 8.14 -13.71
N GLY A 99 -8.41 9.03 -12.77
CA GLY A 99 -9.53 9.96 -12.86
C GLY A 99 -10.89 9.34 -12.54
N PHE A 100 -10.93 8.16 -11.92
CA PHE A 100 -12.18 7.56 -11.44
C PHE A 100 -12.71 8.24 -10.17
N VAL A 101 -11.83 8.95 -9.45
CA VAL A 101 -12.17 9.81 -8.32
C VAL A 101 -11.54 11.19 -8.60
N LEU A 102 -12.31 12.26 -8.40
CA LEU A 102 -11.92 13.63 -8.75
C LEU A 102 -11.17 14.37 -7.64
N GLU A 103 -11.10 13.79 -6.44
CA GLU A 103 -10.41 14.38 -5.29
C GLU A 103 -8.89 14.34 -5.50
N ARG A 104 -8.23 15.51 -5.44
CA ARG A 104 -6.80 15.66 -5.77
C ARG A 104 -5.97 16.31 -4.66
N ASP A 105 -6.59 16.74 -3.57
CA ASP A 105 -5.92 17.45 -2.48
C ASP A 105 -5.09 16.54 -1.56
N TYR A 106 -5.10 15.23 -1.84
CA TYR A 106 -4.45 14.19 -1.05
C TYR A 106 -3.39 13.45 -1.86
N PRO A 107 -2.32 14.14 -2.32
CA PRO A 107 -1.42 13.59 -3.33
C PRO A 107 -0.51 12.46 -2.80
N HIS A 108 -0.46 12.24 -1.49
CA HIS A 108 0.25 11.13 -0.83
C HIS A 108 -0.63 9.90 -0.64
N ALA A 109 -1.96 10.05 -0.70
CA ALA A 109 -2.91 8.96 -0.45
C ALA A 109 -2.84 7.83 -1.50
N VAL A 110 -2.25 8.10 -2.66
CA VAL A 110 -1.99 7.09 -3.70
C VAL A 110 -1.04 6.00 -3.21
N ASP A 111 -0.03 6.35 -2.40
CA ASP A 111 0.92 5.38 -1.85
C ASP A 111 0.27 4.57 -0.73
N ILE A 112 -0.70 5.16 -0.02
CA ILE A 112 -1.47 4.50 1.03
C ILE A 112 -2.37 3.40 0.45
N TRP A 113 -3.01 3.68 -0.69
CA TRP A 113 -3.74 2.67 -1.45
C TRP A 113 -2.81 1.54 -1.90
N SER A 114 -1.66 1.89 -2.48
CA SER A 114 -0.68 0.89 -2.92
C SER A 114 -0.17 0.02 -1.76
N LEU A 115 0.06 0.59 -0.57
CA LEU A 115 0.38 -0.16 0.64
C LEU A 115 -0.73 -1.15 1.01
N GLY A 116 -1.99 -0.70 1.01
CA GLY A 116 -3.14 -1.58 1.24
C GLY A 116 -3.22 -2.73 0.24
N ALA A 117 -2.96 -2.46 -1.05
CA ALA A 117 -2.95 -3.48 -2.08
C ALA A 117 -1.77 -4.48 -1.93
N VAL A 118 -0.60 -4.01 -1.48
CA VAL A 118 0.54 -4.87 -1.13
C VAL A 118 0.16 -5.78 0.04
N VAL A 119 -0.39 -5.24 1.12
CA VAL A 119 -0.78 -6.03 2.30
C VAL A 119 -1.87 -7.04 1.95
N PHE A 120 -2.90 -6.65 1.20
CA PHE A 120 -3.92 -7.57 0.72
C PHE A 120 -3.30 -8.74 -0.07
N ARG A 121 -2.34 -8.44 -0.95
CA ARG A 121 -1.68 -9.45 -1.75
C ARG A 121 -0.76 -10.36 -0.95
N MET A 122 -0.08 -9.86 0.08
CA MET A 122 0.70 -10.68 1.01
C MET A 122 -0.17 -11.76 1.66
N LEU A 123 -1.37 -11.39 2.11
CA LEU A 123 -2.27 -12.31 2.81
C LEU A 123 -2.97 -13.30 1.86
N THR A 124 -3.39 -12.84 0.68
CA THR A 124 -4.28 -13.60 -0.20
C THR A 124 -3.58 -14.27 -1.38
N LYS A 125 -2.36 -13.82 -1.72
CA LYS A 125 -1.66 -14.00 -3.01
C LYS A 125 -2.34 -13.32 -4.21
N GLU A 126 -3.57 -12.85 -4.04
CA GLU A 126 -4.37 -12.27 -5.10
C GLU A 126 -4.13 -10.77 -5.21
N VAL A 127 -4.28 -10.27 -6.43
CA VAL A 127 -4.38 -8.83 -6.64
C VAL A 127 -5.78 -8.39 -6.25
N PHE A 128 -5.88 -7.33 -5.43
CA PHE A 128 -7.14 -6.81 -4.93
C PHE A 128 -8.16 -6.54 -6.04
N LEU A 129 -7.79 -5.70 -7.01
CA LEU A 129 -8.60 -5.36 -8.19
C LEU A 129 -7.71 -5.48 -9.45
N PRO A 130 -7.73 -6.63 -10.14
CA PRO A 130 -6.73 -6.95 -11.18
C PRO A 130 -6.94 -6.21 -12.50
N ASP A 131 -8.13 -5.67 -12.75
CA ASP A 131 -8.46 -4.97 -14.00
C ASP A 131 -9.15 -3.62 -13.77
N LEU A 132 -9.15 -2.79 -14.82
CA LEU A 132 -9.70 -1.44 -14.80
C LEU A 132 -11.21 -1.41 -14.55
N THR A 133 -11.94 -2.42 -15.01
CA THR A 133 -13.40 -2.49 -14.86
C THR A 133 -13.75 -2.70 -13.40
N GLN A 134 -13.07 -3.62 -12.72
CA GLN A 134 -13.25 -3.86 -11.29
C GLN A 134 -12.86 -2.63 -10.48
N LEU A 135 -11.73 -1.99 -10.81
CA LEU A 135 -11.30 -0.75 -10.15
C LEU A 135 -12.32 0.38 -10.33
N GLN A 136 -12.85 0.56 -11.53
CA GLN A 136 -13.86 1.58 -11.81
C GLN A 136 -15.17 1.32 -11.03
N LYS A 137 -15.67 0.08 -11.05
CA LYS A 137 -16.87 -0.30 -10.29
C LYS A 137 -16.69 -0.13 -8.79
N TYR A 138 -15.52 -0.50 -8.27
CA TYR A 138 -15.19 -0.30 -6.86
C TYR A 138 -15.12 1.19 -6.51
N ALA A 139 -14.51 2.02 -7.38
CA ALA A 139 -14.46 3.47 -7.21
C ALA A 139 -15.86 4.11 -7.23
N ALA A 140 -16.76 3.59 -8.08
CA ALA A 140 -18.17 3.98 -8.16
C ALA A 140 -19.04 3.42 -7.02
N LYS A 141 -18.46 2.64 -6.09
CA LYS A 141 -19.18 1.93 -5.00
C LYS A 141 -20.21 0.91 -5.48
N GLU A 142 -20.07 0.43 -6.72
CA GLU A 142 -20.89 -0.64 -7.30
C GLU A 142 -20.35 -2.04 -6.98
N HIS A 143 -19.12 -2.12 -6.46
CA HIS A 143 -18.48 -3.35 -6.02
C HIS A 143 -18.01 -3.20 -4.57
N PRO A 144 -18.42 -4.10 -3.65
CA PRO A 144 -18.06 -3.97 -2.24
C PRO A 144 -16.61 -4.40 -1.98
N PHE A 145 -16.11 -4.09 -0.78
CA PHE A 145 -14.85 -4.63 -0.28
C PHE A 145 -15.00 -6.16 -0.05
N PRO A 146 -14.03 -7.01 -0.45
CA PRO A 146 -14.14 -8.46 -0.46
C PRO A 146 -13.83 -9.07 0.93
N ASP A 147 -14.62 -8.71 1.93
CA ASP A 147 -14.44 -9.17 3.32
C ASP A 147 -14.38 -10.70 3.46
N HIS A 148 -15.22 -11.41 2.72
CA HIS A 148 -15.29 -12.87 2.70
C HIS A 148 -13.93 -13.55 2.43
N ARG A 149 -13.05 -12.94 1.61
CA ARG A 149 -11.73 -13.53 1.31
C ARG A 149 -10.81 -13.48 2.52
N LEU A 150 -10.82 -12.35 3.24
CA LEU A 150 -10.01 -12.14 4.43
C LEU A 150 -10.53 -12.97 5.60
N GLU A 151 -11.86 -13.12 5.71
CA GLU A 151 -12.50 -13.99 6.70
C GLU A 151 -12.16 -15.46 6.51
N ALA A 152 -12.17 -15.96 5.26
CA ALA A 152 -11.78 -17.33 4.94
C ALA A 152 -10.33 -17.64 5.35
N LEU A 153 -9.46 -16.62 5.31
CA LEU A 153 -8.05 -16.69 5.73
C LEU A 153 -7.86 -16.41 7.23
N LYS A 154 -8.95 -16.19 7.98
CA LYS A 154 -8.94 -15.86 9.41
C LYS A 154 -8.13 -14.61 9.76
N VAL A 155 -8.07 -13.64 8.83
CA VAL A 155 -7.42 -12.34 9.06
C VAL A 155 -8.13 -11.61 10.20
N THR A 156 -7.34 -11.02 11.11
CA THR A 156 -7.88 -10.35 12.29
C THR A 156 -8.82 -9.20 11.93
N MET A 157 -9.77 -8.90 12.82
CA MET A 157 -10.70 -7.79 12.61
C MET A 157 -9.98 -6.44 12.49
N SER A 158 -8.91 -6.24 13.27
CA SER A 158 -8.12 -5.00 13.24
C SER A 158 -7.44 -4.79 11.88
N LEU A 159 -6.84 -5.83 11.29
CA LEU A 159 -6.26 -5.72 9.95
C LEU A 159 -7.32 -5.51 8.87
N ARG A 160 -8.46 -6.21 8.96
CA ARG A 160 -9.55 -6.01 8.00
C ARG A 160 -10.05 -4.56 8.00
N GLU A 161 -10.21 -3.98 9.19
CA GLU A 161 -10.63 -2.59 9.33
C GLU A 161 -9.58 -1.58 8.84
N LEU A 162 -8.29 -1.86 9.07
CA LEU A 162 -7.23 -1.07 8.47
C LEU A 162 -7.25 -1.17 6.94
N LEU A 163 -7.36 -2.36 6.37
CA LEU A 163 -7.40 -2.56 4.92
C LEU A 163 -8.59 -1.84 4.26
N ARG A 164 -9.77 -1.82 4.89
CA ARG A 164 -10.92 -1.04 4.38
C ARG A 164 -10.61 0.45 4.26
N ARG A 165 -9.88 1.01 5.23
CA ARG A 165 -9.44 2.41 5.20
C ARG A 165 -8.30 2.65 4.20
N LEU A 166 -7.29 1.76 4.14
CA LEU A 166 -6.19 1.89 3.17
C LEU A 166 -6.70 1.84 1.72
N LEU A 167 -7.67 0.95 1.46
CA LEU A 167 -8.27 0.72 0.14
C LEU A 167 -9.59 1.47 -0.03
N ALA A 168 -9.83 2.55 0.73
CA ALA A 168 -11.01 3.38 0.53
C ALA A 168 -10.98 4.04 -0.86
N PRO A 169 -12.10 4.03 -1.64
CA PRO A 169 -12.17 4.70 -2.94
C PRO A 169 -11.75 6.16 -2.89
N SER A 170 -12.28 6.91 -1.92
CA SER A 170 -11.96 8.32 -1.74
C SER A 170 -10.61 8.45 -1.02
N PRO A 171 -9.67 9.25 -1.55
CA PRO A 171 -8.35 9.40 -0.94
C PRO A 171 -8.37 10.13 0.41
N LYS A 172 -9.39 10.96 0.69
CA LYS A 172 -9.53 11.64 2.00
C LYS A 172 -9.88 10.69 3.15
N ASP A 173 -10.49 9.54 2.82
CA ASP A 173 -10.92 8.55 3.80
C ASP A 173 -9.76 7.60 4.18
N ARG A 174 -8.59 7.76 3.53
CA ARG A 174 -7.39 6.97 3.80
C ARG A 174 -6.54 7.67 4.87
N PRO A 175 -5.98 6.91 5.84
CA PRO A 175 -5.07 7.47 6.84
C PRO A 175 -3.75 7.88 6.19
N SER A 176 -3.06 8.84 6.79
CA SER A 176 -1.66 9.13 6.52
C SER A 176 -0.76 7.98 7.01
N ALA A 177 0.47 7.92 6.48
CA ALA A 177 1.46 6.95 6.93
C ALA A 177 1.75 7.05 8.45
N SER A 178 1.69 8.26 9.02
CA SER A 178 1.82 8.45 10.47
C SER A 178 0.66 7.85 11.25
N GLU A 179 -0.57 8.03 10.78
CA GLU A 179 -1.77 7.45 11.43
C GLU A 179 -1.79 5.92 11.34
N ILE A 180 -1.25 5.34 10.26
CA ILE A 180 -1.10 3.89 10.12
C ILE A 180 -0.17 3.33 11.21
N LEU A 181 0.96 3.98 11.47
CA LEU A 181 1.90 3.55 12.53
C LEU A 181 1.27 3.60 13.93
N GLU A 182 0.26 4.44 14.11
CA GLU A 182 -0.48 4.56 15.36
C GLU A 182 -1.72 3.64 15.44
N ASP A 183 -1.98 2.86 14.38
CA ASP A 183 -3.14 1.99 14.27
C ASP A 183 -3.08 0.80 15.24
N ALA A 184 -4.25 0.36 15.71
CA ALA A 184 -4.36 -0.76 16.65
C ALA A 184 -3.69 -2.04 16.12
N TRP A 185 -3.77 -2.31 14.81
CA TRP A 185 -3.16 -3.51 14.24
C TRP A 185 -1.62 -3.50 14.34
N LEU A 186 -0.99 -2.35 14.11
CA LEU A 186 0.47 -2.19 14.22
C LEU A 186 0.93 -2.02 15.67
N LYS A 187 0.12 -1.42 16.55
CA LYS A 187 0.47 -1.25 17.97
C LYS A 187 0.39 -2.52 18.80
N ASP A 188 -0.37 -3.52 18.36
CA ASP A 188 -0.45 -4.83 19.02
C ASP A 188 0.86 -5.67 18.93
N ILE A 189 1.99 -5.04 18.58
CA ILE A 189 3.34 -5.64 18.63
C ILE A 189 3.76 -5.98 20.08
N SER A 190 3.01 -5.54 21.10
CA SER A 190 3.28 -5.84 22.51
C SER A 190 3.15 -7.31 22.93
N SER A 191 2.77 -8.22 22.05
CA SER A 191 2.53 -9.64 22.39
C SER A 191 3.62 -10.62 21.90
N ILE A 192 4.65 -10.16 21.18
CA ILE A 192 5.70 -11.03 20.58
C ILE A 192 7.10 -10.78 21.20
N LYS A 193 7.14 -10.24 22.42
CA LYS A 193 8.33 -10.25 23.27
C LYS A 193 7.97 -10.91 24.60
N GLY A 194 7.93 -12.24 24.58
CA GLY A 194 7.76 -13.11 25.74
C GLY A 194 8.38 -14.46 25.45
#